data_AF-A0A1I1ZP85-F1
#
_entry.id   AF-A0A1I1ZP85-F1
#
_cell.length_a   1.000
_cell.length_b   1.000
_cell.length_c   1.000
_cell.angle_alpha   90.00
_cell.angle_beta   90.00
_cell.angle_gamma   90.00
#
_symmetry.space_group_name_H-M   'P 1'
#
loop_
_entity.id
_entity.type
_entity.pdbx_description
1 polymer ?
#
loop_
_entity_poly.entity_id
_entity_poly.type
_entity_poly.pdbx_seq_one_letter_code
_entity_poly.pdbx_strand_id
1 'polypeptide(L)'
;MHTHERPMSLASLTVLELAPPHMVEVAARTGYSHVGLRLIPATEEEHHFALVADADLRRQTLRRLRDTGIGVLDVEILRLKPHTRCSDFETVLEVGAEFGAREVLVAGNDPDEARLTDNFSELCDRAMAYGLRPHLEFMPWTNVADLAQAVRIVRQAGRDNGGVLVDAFHFNRSGSRLDELQQVEPSWLGYAQLCDVAGPRPHDMAEILRQARNERRFPGDGDCDLPGLLRCLPANVPLSLEIPTRQVKDPTQRAQMAIDKAWALLKRLDLSA
;
A
#
# COMPACT_ATOMS: atom_id res chain seq x y z
N MET A 1 -5.31 22.37 -20.16
CA MET A 1 -4.82 21.07 -20.62
C MET A 1 -4.83 20.17 -19.40
N HIS A 2 -5.90 19.41 -19.20
CA HIS A 2 -6.12 18.65 -17.97
C HIS A 2 -5.08 17.54 -17.89
N THR A 3 -4.20 17.59 -16.90
CA THR A 3 -3.50 16.42 -16.41
C THR A 3 -4.56 15.36 -16.17
N HIS A 4 -4.51 14.24 -16.88
CA HIS A 4 -5.24 13.05 -16.44
C HIS A 4 -4.57 12.65 -15.11
N GLU A 5 -5.13 13.17 -14.02
CA GLU A 5 -4.53 13.20 -12.69
C GLU A 5 -4.16 11.79 -12.24
N ARG A 6 -2.86 11.57 -11.99
CA ARG A 6 -2.35 10.36 -11.37
C ARG A 6 -3.21 10.05 -10.13
N PRO A 7 -3.78 8.84 -9.98
CA PRO A 7 -4.59 8.52 -8.82
C PRO A 7 -3.78 8.66 -7.51
N MET A 8 -4.29 9.49 -6.61
CA MET A 8 -3.79 9.64 -5.24
C MET A 8 -4.75 8.94 -4.29
N SER A 9 -4.25 7.96 -3.54
CA SER A 9 -4.98 7.19 -2.55
C SER A 9 -4.53 7.56 -1.13
N LEU A 10 -5.48 7.72 -0.21
CA LEU A 10 -5.18 7.84 1.21
C LEU A 10 -5.03 6.43 1.79
N ALA A 11 -3.82 6.03 2.19
CA ALA A 11 -3.59 4.72 2.80
C ALA A 11 -4.25 4.64 4.19
N SER A 12 -4.77 3.47 4.57
CA SER A 12 -5.44 3.31 5.87
C SER A 12 -4.51 3.64 7.03
N LEU A 13 -3.23 3.25 6.94
CA LEU A 13 -2.28 3.42 8.02
C LEU A 13 -1.93 4.89 8.29
N THR A 14 -2.20 5.79 7.33
CA THR A 14 -2.08 7.23 7.54
C THR A 14 -3.14 7.75 8.51
N VAL A 15 -4.34 7.16 8.54
CA VAL A 15 -5.47 7.64 9.36
C VAL A 15 -6.23 6.49 10.03
N LEU A 16 -5.51 5.46 10.48
CA LEU A 16 -6.08 4.18 10.93
C LEU A 16 -7.07 4.34 12.08
N GLU A 17 -6.99 5.43 12.83
CA GLU A 17 -7.93 5.82 13.87
C GLU A 17 -9.35 6.15 13.36
N LEU A 18 -9.52 6.43 12.06
CA LEU A 18 -10.80 6.80 11.47
C LEU A 18 -11.60 5.58 11.02
N ALA A 19 -12.89 5.57 11.35
CA ALA A 19 -13.83 4.63 10.78
C ALA A 19 -13.87 4.80 9.23
N PRO A 20 -14.03 3.72 8.45
CA PRO A 20 -13.97 3.79 6.99
C PRO A 20 -14.88 4.85 6.33
N PRO A 21 -16.13 5.08 6.78
CA PRO A 21 -16.95 6.19 6.25
C PRO A 21 -16.32 7.57 6.46
N HIS A 22 -15.70 7.82 7.62
CA HIS A 22 -15.04 9.09 7.93
C HIS A 22 -13.71 9.24 7.19
N MET A 23 -12.97 8.14 6.99
CA MET A 23 -11.78 8.15 6.13
C MET A 23 -12.12 8.61 4.72
N VAL A 24 -13.22 8.12 4.14
CA VAL A 24 -13.70 8.54 2.82
C VAL A 24 -14.05 10.04 2.80
N GLU A 25 -14.73 10.55 3.82
CA GLU A 25 -15.03 11.98 3.95
C GLU A 25 -13.76 12.84 4.04
N VAL A 26 -12.74 12.38 4.79
CA VAL A 26 -11.44 13.06 4.87
C VAL A 26 -10.71 13.05 3.53
N ALA A 27 -10.69 11.90 2.84
CA ALA A 27 -10.09 11.77 1.52
C ALA A 27 -10.71 12.76 0.52
N ALA A 28 -12.05 12.81 0.46
CA ALA A 28 -12.79 13.74 -0.40
C ALA A 28 -12.50 15.22 -0.09
N ARG A 29 -12.46 15.58 1.21
CA ARG A 29 -12.22 16.96 1.63
C ARG A 29 -10.80 17.45 1.39
N THR A 30 -9.83 16.54 1.35
CA THR A 30 -8.39 16.86 1.23
C THR A 30 -7.86 16.71 -0.19
N GLY A 31 -8.69 16.23 -1.13
CA GLY A 31 -8.37 16.18 -2.56
C GLY A 31 -7.81 14.85 -3.05
N TYR A 32 -7.98 13.77 -2.27
CA TYR A 32 -7.67 12.42 -2.76
C TYR A 32 -8.72 11.96 -3.77
N SER A 33 -8.31 11.06 -4.64
CA SER A 33 -9.20 10.38 -5.59
C SER A 33 -9.64 9.01 -5.08
N HIS A 34 -8.83 8.38 -4.23
CA HIS A 34 -9.04 7.02 -3.76
C HIS A 34 -8.71 6.87 -2.25
N VAL A 35 -9.11 5.75 -1.67
CA VAL A 35 -8.67 5.26 -0.36
C VAL A 35 -8.15 3.83 -0.45
N GLY A 36 -7.24 3.45 0.46
CA GLY A 36 -6.88 2.06 0.76
C GLY A 36 -7.60 1.60 2.03
N LEU A 37 -8.32 0.48 2.00
CA LEU A 37 -9.14 0.04 3.13
C LEU A 37 -8.48 -1.12 3.90
N ARG A 38 -8.35 -0.96 5.23
CA ARG A 38 -7.97 -2.04 6.15
C ARG A 38 -9.18 -2.95 6.40
N LEU A 39 -9.29 -4.06 5.67
CA LEU A 39 -10.40 -5.01 5.84
C LEU A 39 -10.21 -5.92 7.05
N ILE A 40 -8.96 -6.29 7.32
CA ILE A 40 -8.56 -7.13 8.45
C ILE A 40 -7.37 -6.50 9.17
N PRO A 41 -7.26 -6.66 10.50
CA PRO A 41 -6.15 -6.10 11.27
C PRO A 41 -4.82 -6.74 10.86
N ALA A 42 -3.79 -5.92 10.70
CA ALA A 42 -2.42 -6.34 10.45
C ALA A 42 -1.74 -6.90 11.71
N THR A 43 -2.18 -6.48 12.90
CA THR A 43 -1.73 -6.89 14.24
C THR A 43 -2.90 -6.90 15.23
N GLU A 44 -2.82 -7.65 16.32
CA GLU A 44 -3.92 -7.74 17.31
C GLU A 44 -4.18 -6.42 18.06
N GLU A 45 -3.14 -5.60 18.23
CA GLU A 45 -3.16 -4.40 19.09
C GLU A 45 -3.56 -3.11 18.35
N GLU A 46 -3.76 -3.15 17.03
CA GLU A 46 -4.05 -1.94 16.26
C GLU A 46 -5.54 -1.57 16.23
N HIS A 47 -5.78 -0.29 15.98
CA HIS A 47 -7.12 0.21 15.69
C HIS A 47 -7.65 -0.53 14.46
N HIS A 48 -8.80 -1.16 14.61
CA HIS A 48 -9.45 -1.88 13.54
C HIS A 48 -10.96 -1.70 13.64
N PHE A 49 -11.60 -1.78 12.48
CA PHE A 49 -13.04 -1.80 12.35
C PHE A 49 -13.44 -3.12 11.71
N ALA A 50 -14.54 -3.71 12.14
CA ALA A 50 -14.99 -5.03 11.70
C ALA A 50 -15.62 -4.98 10.30
N LEU A 51 -14.95 -4.39 9.30
CA LEU A 51 -15.53 -4.07 7.99
C LEU A 51 -15.99 -5.32 7.24
N VAL A 52 -15.31 -6.45 7.41
CA VAL A 52 -15.73 -7.75 6.84
C VAL A 52 -16.96 -8.33 7.55
N ALA A 53 -17.07 -8.17 8.86
CA ALA A 53 -18.16 -8.79 9.65
C ALA A 53 -19.41 -7.89 9.81
N ASP A 54 -19.23 -6.58 9.79
CA ASP A 54 -20.28 -5.58 10.04
C ASP A 54 -20.90 -5.07 8.72
N ALA A 55 -22.05 -5.64 8.37
CA ALA A 55 -22.79 -5.26 7.17
C ALA A 55 -23.31 -3.82 7.20
N ASP A 56 -23.57 -3.24 8.38
CA ASP A 56 -24.07 -1.87 8.50
C ASP A 56 -22.94 -0.87 8.24
N LEU A 57 -21.74 -1.16 8.76
CA LEU A 57 -20.54 -0.40 8.47
C LEU A 57 -20.18 -0.46 6.97
N ARG A 58 -20.29 -1.62 6.32
CA ARG A 58 -20.10 -1.72 4.86
C ARG A 58 -21.07 -0.85 4.09
N ARG A 59 -22.37 -0.93 4.40
CA ARG A 59 -23.41 -0.11 3.74
C ARG A 59 -23.16 1.39 3.93
N GLN A 60 -22.73 1.81 5.12
CA GLN A 60 -22.38 3.22 5.37
C GLN A 60 -21.17 3.65 4.54
N THR A 61 -20.13 2.82 4.48
CA THR A 61 -18.90 3.08 3.72
C THR A 61 -19.19 3.18 2.22
N LEU A 62 -19.94 2.23 1.66
CA LEU A 62 -20.37 2.26 0.25
C LEU A 62 -21.19 3.50 -0.09
N ARG A 63 -22.11 3.91 0.80
CA ARG A 63 -22.87 5.15 0.62
C ARG A 63 -21.94 6.35 0.56
N ARG A 64 -20.95 6.45 1.46
CA ARG A 64 -19.99 7.56 1.45
C ARG A 64 -19.11 7.56 0.20
N LEU A 65 -18.62 6.42 -0.25
CA LEU A 65 -17.87 6.30 -1.51
C LEU A 65 -18.70 6.85 -2.68
N ARG A 66 -19.95 6.43 -2.80
CA ARG A 66 -20.88 6.92 -3.84
C ARG A 66 -21.15 8.42 -3.73
N ASP A 67 -21.44 8.92 -2.52
CA ASP A 67 -21.85 10.31 -2.31
C ASP A 67 -20.68 11.29 -2.52
N THR A 68 -19.44 10.84 -2.32
CA THR A 68 -18.22 11.65 -2.50
C THR A 68 -17.54 11.46 -3.85
N GLY A 69 -17.77 10.35 -4.54
CA GLY A 69 -17.07 9.97 -5.76
C GLY A 69 -15.67 9.38 -5.54
N ILE A 70 -15.27 9.15 -4.28
CA ILE A 70 -13.99 8.51 -3.94
C ILE A 70 -14.01 7.04 -4.35
N GLY A 71 -12.96 6.61 -5.05
CA GLY A 71 -12.73 5.20 -5.38
C GLY A 71 -12.01 4.44 -4.27
N VAL A 72 -11.95 3.12 -4.39
CA VAL A 72 -11.07 2.28 -3.55
C VAL A 72 -9.95 1.76 -4.43
N LEU A 73 -8.71 2.12 -4.11
CA LEU A 73 -7.54 1.65 -4.86
C LEU A 73 -7.20 0.23 -4.44
N ASP A 74 -6.97 0.06 -3.15
CA ASP A 74 -6.44 -1.16 -2.56
C ASP A 74 -7.21 -1.59 -1.30
N VAL A 75 -7.07 -2.88 -0.97
CA VAL A 75 -7.45 -3.44 0.33
C VAL A 75 -6.23 -4.08 0.98
N GLU A 76 -6.14 -3.94 2.31
CA GLU A 76 -4.98 -4.39 3.06
C GLU A 76 -5.35 -5.00 4.43
N ILE A 77 -4.51 -5.85 5.04
CA ILE A 77 -3.35 -6.57 4.49
C ILE A 77 -3.59 -8.07 4.58
N LEU A 78 -3.37 -8.81 3.50
CA LEU A 78 -3.33 -10.27 3.56
C LEU A 78 -1.93 -10.74 3.93
N ARG A 79 -1.83 -11.76 4.79
CA ARG A 79 -0.53 -12.33 5.21
C ARG A 79 -0.45 -13.80 4.81
N LEU A 80 0.53 -14.15 4.01
CA LEU A 80 0.86 -15.54 3.68
C LEU A 80 1.81 -16.09 4.75
N LYS A 81 1.38 -17.12 5.47
CA LYS A 81 2.06 -17.77 6.60
C LYS A 81 2.16 -19.28 6.31
N PRO A 82 2.95 -20.05 7.07
CA PRO A 82 3.10 -21.50 6.88
C PRO A 82 1.79 -22.30 6.86
N HIS A 83 0.77 -21.83 7.57
CA HIS A 83 -0.53 -22.48 7.70
C HIS A 83 -1.63 -21.76 6.91
N THR A 84 -1.28 -20.80 6.05
CA THR A 84 -2.27 -20.10 5.24
C THR A 84 -2.97 -21.09 4.32
N ARG A 85 -4.29 -20.98 4.28
CA ARG A 85 -5.13 -21.60 3.25
C ARG A 85 -5.73 -20.45 2.47
N CYS A 86 -5.41 -20.29 1.18
CA CYS A 86 -5.89 -19.12 0.43
C CYS A 86 -7.42 -19.08 0.30
N SER A 87 -8.11 -20.21 0.49
CA SER A 87 -9.58 -20.26 0.65
C SER A 87 -10.12 -19.43 1.82
N ASP A 88 -9.31 -19.19 2.84
CA ASP A 88 -9.74 -18.43 4.03
C ASP A 88 -9.82 -16.92 3.72
N PHE A 89 -9.27 -16.48 2.59
CA PHE A 89 -9.35 -15.09 2.13
C PHE A 89 -10.60 -14.80 1.27
N GLU A 90 -11.41 -15.79 0.95
CA GLU A 90 -12.54 -15.64 0.00
C GLU A 90 -13.47 -14.49 0.39
N THR A 91 -13.88 -14.41 1.65
CA THR A 91 -14.76 -13.35 2.15
C THR A 91 -14.07 -11.97 2.10
N VAL A 92 -12.75 -11.91 2.30
CA VAL A 92 -12.01 -10.64 2.23
C VAL A 92 -11.92 -10.16 0.78
N LEU A 93 -11.67 -11.08 -0.16
CA LEU A 93 -11.66 -10.78 -1.60
C LEU A 93 -13.04 -10.34 -2.10
N GLU A 94 -14.11 -11.04 -1.69
CA GLU A 94 -15.49 -10.68 -2.01
C GLU A 94 -15.85 -9.27 -1.50
N VAL A 95 -15.51 -8.96 -0.24
CA VAL A 95 -15.74 -7.62 0.33
C VAL A 95 -14.87 -6.57 -0.37
N GLY A 96 -13.62 -6.89 -0.72
CA GLY A 96 -12.78 -6.00 -1.51
C GLY A 96 -13.40 -5.66 -2.87
N ALA A 97 -13.97 -6.65 -3.55
CA ALA A 97 -14.70 -6.46 -4.79
C ALA A 97 -16.02 -5.70 -4.60
N GLU A 98 -16.74 -5.91 -3.48
CA GLU A 98 -17.95 -5.14 -3.11
C GLU A 98 -17.64 -3.65 -3.04
N PHE A 99 -16.47 -3.28 -2.52
CA PHE A 99 -15.99 -1.89 -2.47
C PHE A 99 -15.42 -1.37 -3.80
N GLY A 100 -15.28 -2.22 -4.82
CA GLY A 100 -14.69 -1.86 -6.11
C GLY A 100 -13.17 -1.65 -6.07
N ALA A 101 -12.49 -2.26 -5.09
CA ALA A 101 -11.02 -2.25 -5.03
C ALA A 101 -10.41 -2.93 -6.27
N ARG A 102 -9.17 -2.59 -6.60
CA ARG A 102 -8.42 -3.20 -7.71
C ARG A 102 -7.20 -3.98 -7.23
N GLU A 103 -6.53 -3.45 -6.21
CA GLU A 103 -5.26 -3.97 -5.72
C GLU A 103 -5.45 -4.61 -4.33
N VAL A 104 -4.63 -5.61 -4.01
CA VAL A 104 -4.62 -6.27 -2.69
C VAL A 104 -3.20 -6.29 -2.17
N LEU A 105 -2.97 -5.67 -1.01
CA LEU A 105 -1.65 -5.67 -0.38
C LEU A 105 -1.40 -7.01 0.32
N VAL A 106 -0.29 -7.67 -0.01
CA VAL A 106 0.10 -8.98 0.52
C VAL A 106 1.49 -8.93 1.18
N ALA A 107 1.58 -9.43 2.42
CA ALA A 107 2.85 -9.70 3.10
C ALA A 107 3.22 -11.19 3.02
N GLY A 108 4.49 -11.47 2.72
CA GLY A 108 5.06 -12.81 2.87
C GLY A 108 5.68 -13.03 4.26
N ASN A 109 5.05 -13.87 5.07
CA ASN A 109 5.43 -14.23 6.44
C ASN A 109 5.65 -15.75 6.59
N ASP A 110 6.21 -16.36 5.55
CA ASP A 110 6.55 -17.78 5.52
C ASP A 110 8.05 -17.95 5.20
N PRO A 111 8.86 -18.58 6.09
CA PRO A 111 10.28 -18.81 5.83
C PRO A 111 10.55 -19.81 4.70
N ASP A 112 9.55 -20.57 4.27
CA ASP A 112 9.65 -21.45 3.11
C ASP A 112 9.22 -20.70 1.85
N GLU A 113 10.20 -20.21 1.08
CA GLU A 113 9.95 -19.40 -0.12
C GLU A 113 9.18 -20.16 -1.20
N ALA A 114 9.35 -21.48 -1.31
CA ALA A 114 8.62 -22.28 -2.29
C ALA A 114 7.14 -22.36 -1.92
N ARG A 115 6.81 -22.70 -0.67
CA ARG A 115 5.42 -22.68 -0.17
C ARG A 115 4.81 -21.28 -0.24
N LEU A 116 5.59 -20.25 0.06
CA LEU A 116 5.14 -18.86 -0.07
C LEU A 116 4.77 -18.52 -1.52
N THR A 117 5.59 -18.96 -2.48
CA THR A 117 5.36 -18.77 -3.91
C THR A 117 4.11 -19.51 -4.37
N ASP A 118 3.92 -20.77 -3.95
CA ASP A 118 2.72 -21.56 -4.25
C ASP A 118 1.46 -20.89 -3.70
N ASN A 119 1.50 -20.41 -2.45
CA ASN A 119 0.39 -19.70 -1.82
C ASN A 119 0.10 -18.34 -2.50
N PHE A 120 1.13 -17.61 -2.93
CA PHE A 120 0.96 -16.36 -3.68
C PHE A 120 0.33 -16.63 -5.05
N SER A 121 0.75 -17.70 -5.73
CA SER A 121 0.13 -18.17 -6.97
C SER A 121 -1.35 -18.53 -6.77
N GLU A 122 -1.69 -19.31 -5.75
CA GLU A 122 -3.09 -19.67 -5.45
C GLU A 122 -3.92 -18.42 -5.11
N LEU A 123 -3.37 -17.48 -4.34
CA LEU A 123 -4.05 -16.23 -4.02
C LEU A 123 -4.32 -15.40 -5.29
N CYS A 124 -3.36 -15.33 -6.22
CA CYS A 124 -3.57 -14.67 -7.52
C CYS A 124 -4.70 -15.31 -8.31
N ASP A 125 -4.74 -16.65 -8.39
CA ASP A 125 -5.79 -17.39 -9.10
C ASP A 125 -7.19 -17.11 -8.51
N ARG A 126 -7.30 -17.05 -7.17
CA ARG A 126 -8.56 -16.71 -6.49
C ARG A 126 -8.96 -15.25 -6.69
N ALA A 127 -8.02 -14.32 -6.48
CA ALA A 127 -8.25 -12.89 -6.62
C ALA A 127 -8.72 -12.51 -8.04
N MET A 128 -8.28 -13.25 -9.06
CA MET A 128 -8.69 -13.03 -10.44
C MET A 128 -10.22 -13.14 -10.64
N ALA A 129 -10.90 -14.06 -9.94
CA ALA A 129 -12.36 -14.20 -10.01
C ALA A 129 -13.11 -12.95 -9.52
N TYR A 130 -12.44 -12.14 -8.70
CA TYR A 130 -12.95 -10.90 -8.12
C TYR A 130 -12.45 -9.65 -8.85
N GLY A 131 -11.64 -9.81 -9.92
CA GLY A 131 -10.99 -8.69 -10.62
C GLY A 131 -9.92 -7.99 -9.79
N LEU A 132 -9.37 -8.68 -8.77
CA LEU A 132 -8.37 -8.17 -7.84
C LEU A 132 -6.95 -8.61 -8.24
N ARG A 133 -5.97 -7.76 -7.94
CA ARG A 133 -4.55 -7.97 -8.24
C ARG A 133 -3.73 -7.98 -6.95
N PRO A 134 -3.22 -9.13 -6.51
CA PRO A 134 -2.34 -9.20 -5.34
C PRO A 134 -0.96 -8.60 -5.62
N HIS A 135 -0.47 -7.75 -4.72
CA HIS A 135 0.88 -7.18 -4.76
C HIS A 135 1.67 -7.61 -3.53
N LEU A 136 2.78 -8.31 -3.77
CA LEU A 136 3.69 -8.73 -2.72
C LEU A 136 4.54 -7.55 -2.26
N GLU A 137 4.29 -7.08 -1.05
CA GLU A 137 5.08 -6.06 -0.39
C GLU A 137 6.27 -6.70 0.34
N PHE A 138 7.47 -6.23 0.01
CA PHE A 138 8.67 -6.62 0.74
C PHE A 138 8.86 -5.71 1.95
N MET A 139 9.18 -6.31 3.09
CA MET A 139 9.35 -5.63 4.36
C MET A 139 10.54 -6.25 5.09
N PRO A 140 11.53 -5.47 5.56
CA PRO A 140 12.79 -6.00 6.13
C PRO A 140 12.63 -6.97 7.32
N TRP A 141 11.49 -6.97 7.99
CA TRP A 141 11.17 -7.82 9.15
C TRP A 141 10.28 -9.03 8.80
N THR A 142 9.88 -9.20 7.54
CA THR A 142 9.09 -10.36 7.10
C THR A 142 10.01 -11.39 6.43
N ASN A 143 9.43 -12.43 5.83
CA ASN A 143 10.20 -13.44 5.10
C ASN A 143 10.40 -13.07 3.61
N VAL A 144 9.92 -11.88 3.21
CA VAL A 144 10.20 -11.23 1.93
C VAL A 144 10.87 -9.90 2.25
N ALA A 145 12.18 -9.93 2.44
CA ALA A 145 12.90 -8.84 3.12
C ALA A 145 13.25 -7.66 2.19
N ASP A 146 13.35 -7.90 0.89
CA ASP A 146 13.81 -6.93 -0.10
C ASP A 146 13.14 -7.10 -1.47
N LEU A 147 13.41 -6.13 -2.35
CA LEU A 147 12.86 -6.08 -3.70
C LEU A 147 13.26 -7.32 -4.53
N ALA A 148 14.51 -7.74 -4.45
CA ALA A 148 15.03 -8.85 -5.26
C ALA A 148 14.30 -10.16 -4.93
N GLN A 149 13.99 -10.39 -3.65
CA GLN A 149 13.19 -11.53 -3.20
C GLN A 149 11.73 -11.44 -3.67
N ALA A 150 11.08 -10.28 -3.53
CA ALA A 150 9.70 -10.11 -4.00
C ALA A 150 9.58 -10.35 -5.52
N VAL A 151 10.48 -9.78 -6.30
CA VAL A 151 10.56 -9.97 -7.77
C VAL A 151 10.74 -11.44 -8.14
N ARG A 152 11.60 -12.17 -7.41
CA ARG A 152 11.82 -13.61 -7.65
C ARG A 152 10.55 -14.43 -7.40
N ILE A 153 9.85 -14.16 -6.29
CA ILE A 153 8.60 -14.86 -5.94
C ILE A 153 7.51 -14.57 -6.97
N VAL A 154 7.27 -13.29 -7.30
CA VAL A 154 6.26 -12.89 -8.31
C VAL A 154 6.55 -13.52 -9.67
N ARG A 155 7.82 -13.54 -10.09
CA ARG A 155 8.24 -14.20 -11.33
C ARG A 155 7.96 -15.70 -11.32
N GLN A 156 8.25 -16.39 -10.21
CA GLN A 156 8.04 -17.83 -10.09
C GLN A 156 6.56 -18.21 -9.98
N ALA A 157 5.75 -17.38 -9.32
CA ALA A 157 4.30 -17.57 -9.27
C ALA A 157 3.67 -17.47 -10.67
N GLY A 158 4.23 -16.62 -11.55
CA GLY A 158 3.91 -16.61 -12.97
C GLY A 158 2.43 -16.33 -13.27
N ARG A 159 1.82 -15.39 -12.53
CA ARG A 159 0.43 -14.96 -12.73
C ARG A 159 0.37 -13.51 -13.20
N ASP A 160 -0.43 -13.26 -14.24
CA ASP A 160 -0.53 -11.94 -14.89
C ASP A 160 -1.13 -10.84 -13.99
N ASN A 161 -1.92 -11.24 -12.97
CA ASN A 161 -2.50 -10.33 -11.99
C ASN A 161 -1.67 -10.20 -10.70
N GLY A 162 -0.52 -10.88 -10.60
CA GLY A 162 0.42 -10.74 -9.49
C GLY A 162 1.43 -9.63 -9.73
N GLY A 163 1.75 -8.88 -8.69
CA GLY A 163 2.71 -7.77 -8.77
C GLY A 163 3.57 -7.61 -7.52
N VAL A 164 4.45 -6.61 -7.56
CA VAL A 164 5.29 -6.20 -6.43
C VAL A 164 4.82 -4.83 -5.96
N LEU A 165 4.60 -4.67 -4.66
CA LEU A 165 4.34 -3.36 -4.07
C LEU A 165 5.66 -2.73 -3.65
N VAL A 166 5.96 -1.56 -4.23
CA VAL A 166 7.08 -0.72 -3.80
C VAL A 166 6.55 0.35 -2.85
N ASP A 167 6.89 0.19 -1.58
CA ASP A 167 6.73 1.23 -0.56
C ASP A 167 8.07 1.95 -0.33
N ALA A 168 8.07 3.28 -0.31
CA ALA A 168 9.28 4.08 -0.17
C ALA A 168 10.03 3.84 1.16
N PHE A 169 9.31 3.60 2.26
CA PHE A 169 9.89 3.22 3.55
C PHE A 169 10.59 1.87 3.43
N HIS A 170 9.89 0.84 2.96
CA HIS A 170 10.46 -0.50 2.89
C HIS A 170 11.59 -0.61 1.87
N PHE A 171 11.50 0.08 0.74
CA PHE A 171 12.59 0.22 -0.23
C PHE A 171 13.84 0.81 0.42
N ASN A 172 13.69 1.92 1.14
CA ASN A 172 14.83 2.52 1.84
C ASN A 172 15.39 1.61 2.94
N ARG A 173 14.53 0.97 3.76
CA ARG A 173 14.96 0.19 4.94
C ARG A 173 15.49 -1.21 4.61
N SER A 174 15.08 -1.80 3.49
CA SER A 174 15.62 -3.09 3.01
C SER A 174 17.01 -2.98 2.40
N GLY A 175 17.41 -1.78 1.94
CA GLY A 175 18.63 -1.65 1.15
C GLY A 175 18.50 -2.03 -0.31
N SER A 176 17.26 -2.21 -0.78
CA SER A 176 16.95 -2.34 -2.20
C SER A 176 17.49 -1.14 -3.00
N ARG A 177 17.88 -1.40 -4.25
CA ARG A 177 18.59 -0.41 -5.07
C ARG A 177 17.79 0.03 -6.29
N LEU A 178 17.98 1.28 -6.71
CA LEU A 178 17.25 1.86 -7.85
C LEU A 178 17.56 1.15 -9.18
N ASP A 179 18.80 0.65 -9.35
CA ASP A 179 19.18 -0.10 -10.54
C ASP A 179 18.53 -1.49 -10.61
N GLU A 180 18.14 -2.07 -9.46
CA GLU A 180 17.33 -3.28 -9.41
C GLU A 180 15.86 -2.96 -9.75
N LEU A 181 15.33 -1.86 -9.19
CA LEU A 181 13.96 -1.42 -9.48
C LEU A 181 13.75 -1.08 -10.96
N GLN A 182 14.72 -0.47 -11.61
CA GLN A 182 14.66 -0.16 -13.04
C GLN A 182 14.55 -1.40 -13.94
N GLN A 183 14.92 -2.58 -13.44
CA GLN A 183 14.84 -3.85 -14.17
C GLN A 183 13.53 -4.62 -13.91
N VAL A 184 12.66 -4.11 -13.04
CA VAL A 184 11.38 -4.76 -12.73
C VAL A 184 10.41 -4.57 -13.89
N GLU A 185 9.68 -5.63 -14.24
CA GLU A 185 8.65 -5.60 -15.27
C GLU A 185 7.58 -4.54 -14.94
N PRO A 186 7.35 -3.53 -15.79
CA PRO A 186 6.42 -2.44 -15.46
C PRO A 186 4.99 -2.90 -15.16
N SER A 187 4.54 -4.03 -15.74
CA SER A 187 3.21 -4.60 -15.49
C SER A 187 3.02 -5.14 -14.08
N TRP A 188 4.11 -5.43 -13.35
CA TRP A 188 4.08 -5.86 -11.95
C TRP A 188 3.97 -4.69 -10.98
N LEU A 189 4.18 -3.45 -11.42
CA LEU A 189 4.12 -2.24 -10.60
C LEU A 189 2.76 -1.57 -10.74
N GLY A 190 1.72 -2.19 -10.15
CA GLY A 190 0.33 -1.73 -10.28
C GLY A 190 0.02 -0.46 -9.49
N TYR A 191 0.64 -0.28 -8.33
CA TYR A 191 0.61 0.92 -7.52
C TYR A 191 1.89 0.99 -6.65
N ALA A 192 2.15 2.14 -6.03
CA ALA A 192 3.24 2.29 -5.08
C ALA A 192 2.77 3.04 -3.82
N GLN A 193 3.43 2.78 -2.69
CA GLN A 193 3.22 3.55 -1.47
C GLN A 193 4.31 4.61 -1.30
N LEU A 194 3.88 5.83 -1.01
CA LEU A 194 4.77 6.99 -0.92
C LEU A 194 4.73 7.60 0.49
N CYS A 195 5.92 7.70 1.05
CA CYS A 195 6.25 8.50 2.21
C CYS A 195 7.69 9.00 2.05
N ASP A 196 8.26 9.55 3.11
CA ASP A 196 9.69 9.78 3.23
C ASP A 196 10.20 9.21 4.56
N VAL A 197 11.51 9.20 4.77
CA VAL A 197 12.13 8.57 5.95
C VAL A 197 13.26 9.43 6.49
N ALA A 198 13.47 9.42 7.81
CA ALA A 198 14.66 10.05 8.39
C ALA A 198 15.91 9.18 8.20
N GLY A 199 17.04 9.78 7.84
CA GLY A 199 18.33 9.13 7.75
C GLY A 199 19.14 9.23 9.06
N PRO A 200 20.22 8.43 9.20
CA PRO A 200 20.58 7.28 8.35
C PRO A 200 19.69 6.06 8.62
N ARG A 201 19.79 5.02 7.78
CA ARG A 201 19.08 3.74 8.00
C ARG A 201 19.49 3.14 9.36
N PRO A 202 18.55 2.80 10.26
CA PRO A 202 18.89 2.13 11.51
C PRO A 202 19.50 0.74 11.27
N HIS A 203 20.42 0.32 12.15
CA HIS A 203 20.95 -1.04 12.16
C HIS A 203 20.07 -2.03 12.94
N ASP A 204 19.20 -1.51 13.82
CA ASP A 204 18.32 -2.31 14.67
C ASP A 204 16.94 -2.48 14.02
N MET A 205 16.45 -3.73 13.98
CA MET A 205 15.17 -4.05 13.36
C MET A 205 13.99 -3.56 14.21
N ALA A 206 14.13 -3.52 15.54
CA ALA A 206 13.08 -2.99 16.40
C ALA A 206 12.88 -1.49 16.16
N GLU A 207 13.97 -0.74 15.97
CA GLU A 207 13.92 0.66 15.56
C GLU A 207 13.29 0.86 14.17
N ILE A 208 13.65 0.01 13.18
CA ILE A 208 13.01 0.04 11.86
C ILE A 208 11.49 -0.16 11.97
N LEU A 209 11.04 -1.16 12.74
CA LEU A 209 9.62 -1.44 12.98
C LEU A 209 8.92 -0.27 13.68
N ARG A 210 9.57 0.33 14.69
CA ARG A 210 9.04 1.49 15.41
C ARG A 210 8.84 2.67 14.47
N GLN A 211 9.81 2.95 13.59
CA GLN A 211 9.71 4.01 12.60
C GLN A 211 8.62 3.72 11.56
N ALA A 212 8.52 2.47 11.09
CA ALA A 212 7.54 2.05 10.09
C ALA A 212 6.10 2.36 10.51
N ARG A 213 5.80 2.22 11.81
CA ARG A 213 4.46 2.42 12.39
C ARG A 213 4.21 3.80 12.97
N ASN A 214 5.23 4.66 13.14
CA ASN A 214 5.07 5.88 13.96
C ASN A 214 5.85 7.11 13.50
N GLU A 215 6.86 6.97 12.66
CA GLU A 215 7.80 8.06 12.35
C GLU A 215 8.16 8.18 10.87
N ARG A 216 7.24 7.75 10.00
CA ARG A 216 7.37 8.10 8.59
C ARG A 216 7.28 9.61 8.42
N ARG A 217 8.01 10.13 7.44
CA ARG A 217 8.03 11.55 7.08
C ARG A 217 7.10 11.79 5.88
N PHE A 218 6.63 13.03 5.75
CA PHE A 218 5.89 13.42 4.56
C PHE A 218 6.83 13.50 3.35
N PRO A 219 6.34 13.25 2.12
CA PRO A 219 7.17 13.31 0.92
C PRO A 219 8.00 14.61 0.82
N GLY A 220 9.33 14.49 0.77
CA GLY A 220 10.25 15.62 0.67
C GLY A 220 10.66 16.25 2.00
N ASP A 221 10.21 15.70 3.14
CA ASP A 221 10.65 16.07 4.49
C ASP A 221 11.60 15.03 5.11
N GLY A 222 12.17 14.14 4.29
CA GLY A 222 13.15 13.14 4.71
C GLY A 222 14.33 13.01 3.75
N ASP A 223 15.01 11.88 3.86
CA ASP A 223 16.30 11.59 3.23
C ASP A 223 16.20 10.46 2.18
N CYS A 224 14.98 10.02 1.82
CA CYS A 224 14.80 9.05 0.75
C CYS A 224 15.03 9.71 -0.62
N ASP A 225 15.71 9.03 -1.54
CA ASP A 225 15.77 9.44 -2.95
C ASP A 225 14.43 9.18 -3.67
N LEU A 226 13.38 9.90 -3.26
CA LEU A 226 12.06 9.84 -3.89
C LEU A 226 12.09 10.26 -5.37
N PRO A 227 12.87 11.28 -5.80
CA PRO A 227 13.07 11.55 -7.22
C PRO A 227 13.61 10.36 -8.01
N GLY A 228 14.64 9.68 -7.51
CA GLY A 228 15.17 8.47 -8.12
C GLY A 228 14.13 7.36 -8.17
N LEU A 229 13.47 7.08 -7.04
CA LEU A 229 12.45 6.04 -6.93
C LEU A 229 11.29 6.28 -7.90
N LEU A 230 10.72 7.49 -7.94
CA LEU A 230 9.59 7.82 -8.80
C LEU A 230 9.92 7.74 -10.29
N ARG A 231 11.18 7.98 -10.70
CA ARG A 231 11.61 7.80 -12.10
C ARG A 231 11.73 6.34 -12.51
N CYS A 232 11.92 5.42 -11.57
CA CYS A 232 11.93 3.99 -11.86
C CYS A 232 10.51 3.38 -11.95
N LEU A 233 9.49 4.10 -11.48
CA LEU A 233 8.11 3.65 -11.52
C LEU A 233 7.40 4.09 -12.82
N PRO A 234 6.32 3.41 -13.24
CA PRO A 234 5.52 3.85 -14.37
C PRO A 234 5.00 5.28 -14.18
N ALA A 235 5.04 6.09 -15.25
CA ALA A 235 4.82 7.55 -15.17
C ALA A 235 3.47 7.99 -14.56
N ASN A 236 2.43 7.15 -14.60
CA ASN A 236 1.12 7.45 -14.01
C ASN A 236 0.67 6.38 -13.01
N VAL A 237 1.62 5.64 -12.42
CA VAL A 237 1.31 4.65 -11.39
C VAL A 237 0.53 5.32 -10.23
N PRO A 238 -0.59 4.75 -9.76
CA PRO A 238 -1.28 5.22 -8.56
C PRO A 238 -0.32 5.30 -7.37
N LEU A 239 -0.46 6.36 -6.56
CA LEU A 239 0.31 6.53 -5.33
C LEU A 239 -0.62 6.46 -4.13
N SER A 240 -0.35 5.51 -3.24
CA SER A 240 -0.99 5.41 -1.93
C SER A 240 -0.12 6.11 -0.89
N LEU A 241 -0.64 7.16 -0.26
CA LEU A 241 0.12 7.95 0.70
C LEU A 241 0.04 7.29 2.08
N GLU A 242 1.06 6.51 2.41
CA GLU A 242 1.19 5.77 3.68
C GLU A 242 2.22 6.43 4.62
N ILE A 243 1.74 7.33 5.47
CA ILE A 243 2.57 8.13 6.39
C ILE A 243 2.03 8.02 7.83
N PRO A 244 2.09 6.84 8.48
CA PRO A 244 1.90 6.76 9.92
C PRO A 244 2.94 7.62 10.64
N THR A 245 2.47 8.69 11.27
CA THR A 245 3.31 9.64 11.99
C THR A 245 2.62 10.14 13.26
N ARG A 246 3.38 10.18 14.36
CA ARG A 246 2.92 10.77 15.63
C ARG A 246 3.07 12.29 15.69
N GLN A 247 3.72 12.90 14.71
CA GLN A 247 4.00 14.34 14.71
C GLN A 247 2.75 15.18 14.50
N VAL A 248 1.78 14.66 13.73
CA VAL A 248 0.52 15.32 13.41
C VAL A 248 -0.62 14.46 13.94
N LYS A 249 -1.23 14.88 15.04
CA LYS A 249 -2.29 14.11 15.72
C LYS A 249 -3.62 14.15 14.98
N ASP A 250 -3.98 15.28 14.38
CA ASP A 250 -5.24 15.41 13.66
C ASP A 250 -5.18 14.65 12.32
N PRO A 251 -6.05 13.67 12.09
CA PRO A 251 -5.98 12.84 10.89
C PRO A 251 -6.33 13.61 9.62
N THR A 252 -7.20 14.63 9.69
CA THR A 252 -7.53 15.46 8.52
C THR A 252 -6.33 16.31 8.10
N GLN A 253 -5.65 16.92 9.07
CA GLN A 253 -4.42 17.67 8.83
C GLN A 253 -3.31 16.77 8.29
N ARG A 254 -3.16 15.56 8.83
CA ARG A 254 -2.19 14.58 8.36
C ARG A 254 -2.46 14.18 6.90
N ALA A 255 -3.72 13.90 6.55
CA ALA A 255 -4.12 13.60 5.17
C ALA A 255 -3.86 14.78 4.22
N GLN A 256 -4.20 16.01 4.63
CA GLN A 256 -3.94 17.23 3.82
C GLN A 256 -2.45 17.45 3.60
N MET A 257 -1.64 17.38 4.66
CA MET A 257 -0.18 17.57 4.56
C MET A 257 0.45 16.52 3.64
N ALA A 258 0.01 15.26 3.74
CA ALA A 258 0.50 14.18 2.89
C ALA A 258 0.30 14.47 1.40
N ILE A 259 -0.92 14.82 0.99
CA ILE A 259 -1.22 15.05 -0.43
C ILE A 259 -0.59 16.33 -0.96
N ASP A 260 -0.56 17.42 -0.17
CA ASP A 260 0.09 18.67 -0.56
C ASP A 260 1.59 18.46 -0.81
N LYS A 261 2.25 17.71 0.08
CA LYS A 261 3.67 17.37 -0.03
C LYS A 261 3.96 16.45 -1.21
N ALA A 262 3.11 15.46 -1.45
CA ALA A 262 3.23 14.58 -2.61
C ALA A 262 3.11 15.37 -3.92
N TRP A 263 2.11 16.25 -4.05
CA TRP A 263 1.97 17.11 -5.24
C TRP A 263 3.11 18.10 -5.39
N ALA A 264 3.61 18.69 -4.31
CA ALA A 264 4.78 19.57 -4.37
C ALA A 264 6.06 18.83 -4.82
N LEU A 265 6.22 17.56 -4.44
CA LEU A 265 7.29 16.71 -4.96
C LEU A 265 7.11 16.42 -6.46
N LEU A 266 5.93 15.99 -6.89
CA LEU A 266 5.65 15.66 -8.30
C LEU A 266 5.83 16.89 -9.21
N LYS A 267 5.32 18.05 -8.80
CA LYS A 267 5.51 19.30 -9.55
C LYS A 267 6.98 19.66 -9.71
N ARG A 268 7.83 19.42 -8.71
CA ARG A 268 9.28 19.65 -8.82
C ARG A 268 9.93 18.69 -9.81
N LEU A 269 9.45 17.45 -9.89
CA LEU A 269 9.94 16.46 -10.85
C LEU A 269 9.57 16.83 -12.28
N ASP A 270 8.33 17.25 -12.51
CA ASP A 270 7.87 17.67 -13.86
C ASP A 270 8.61 18.90 -14.37
N LEU A 271 8.96 19.84 -13.48
CA LEU A 271 9.76 21.03 -13.83
C LEU A 271 11.23 20.70 -14.11
N SER A 272 11.69 19.50 -13.73
CA SER A 272 13.08 19.04 -13.88
C SER A 272 13.28 18.06 -15.04
N ALA A 273 12.20 17.68 -15.73
CA ALA A 273 12.18 16.81 -16.90
C ALA A 273 12.20 17.62 -18.20
#